data_AF-A0AAD6USP9-F1
#
_entry.id   AF-A0AAD6USP9-F1
#
_cell.length_a   1.000
_cell.length_b   1.000
_cell.length_c   1.000
_cell.angle_alpha   90.00
_cell.angle_beta   90.00
_cell.angle_gamma   90.00
#
_symmetry.space_group_name_H-M   'P 1'
#
loop_
_entity.id
_entity.type
_entity.pdbx_description
1 polymer ?
#
loop_
_entity_poly.entity_id
_entity_poly.type
_entity_poly.pdbx_seq_one_letter_code
_entity_poly.pdbx_strand_id
1 'polypeptide(L)'
;MTRSHDADCARIADIDAEISKLEGLLRILRPERDIIWERLNQYPVLTLPNEIVSEIFLKFIPVYPSCSPLMGMHSPSHLMCICRQWRDIAQSIPQLWRALSTQAPNMHKRTEEKYLRLVKTWLIRSGSYPLSIQMGYYGIFRKDVFEAILPHSSRWEYITIFCDTVVPHVDSRAFPLLRQLDFRHYDRKTPIFTFRDAPWLRTATLWDCDYASGFLPWCQLTSLTLMYKSHAECAAILKETINLVHCRLCIIGNYDRGDVNLPRLETLALNSTHSGVTPYLGPFKFVVPSLHRLEVAQCFLRYDPSGELSSFIAKSGCKLQELCIISRSTTEDAYREALSFIPSLSFGTAFKWTDRE
;
A
#
# COMPACT_ATOMS: atom_id res chain seq x y z
N MET A 1 -76.72 39.36 21.58
CA MET A 1 -75.65 38.58 22.23
C MET A 1 -75.95 37.07 22.27
N THR A 2 -77.18 36.65 22.57
CA THR A 2 -77.58 35.22 22.64
C THR A 2 -77.41 34.42 21.34
N ARG A 3 -77.71 34.98 20.16
CA ARG A 3 -77.49 34.29 18.86
C ARG A 3 -76.02 34.00 18.52
N SER A 4 -75.07 34.78 19.06
CA SER A 4 -73.63 34.54 18.85
C SER A 4 -73.15 33.37 19.71
N HIS A 5 -73.61 33.34 20.97
CA HIS A 5 -73.29 32.28 21.92
C HIS A 5 -73.77 30.91 21.45
N ASP A 6 -74.99 30.79 20.94
CA ASP A 6 -75.52 29.52 20.43
C ASP A 6 -74.79 29.05 19.15
N ALA A 7 -74.37 30.00 18.30
CA ALA A 7 -73.56 29.69 17.11
C ALA A 7 -72.15 29.21 17.48
N ASP A 8 -71.54 29.84 18.49
CA ASP A 8 -70.23 29.44 19.03
C ASP A 8 -70.31 28.07 19.73
N CYS A 9 -71.39 27.79 20.48
CA CYS A 9 -71.62 26.48 21.09
C CYS A 9 -71.80 25.37 20.03
N ALA A 10 -72.57 25.61 18.97
CA ALA A 10 -72.72 24.66 17.88
C ALA A 10 -71.38 24.40 17.17
N ARG A 11 -70.58 25.45 16.97
CA ARG A 11 -69.25 25.33 16.36
C ARG A 11 -68.26 24.56 17.24
N ILE A 12 -68.29 24.77 18.56
CA ILE A 12 -67.48 23.99 19.51
C ILE A 12 -67.89 22.52 19.46
N ALA A 13 -69.18 22.21 19.45
CA ALA A 13 -69.65 20.83 19.34
C ALA A 13 -69.18 20.14 18.05
N ASP A 14 -69.18 20.86 16.93
CA ASP A 14 -68.62 20.36 15.66
C ASP A 14 -67.11 20.11 15.74
N ILE A 15 -66.37 21.02 16.39
CA ILE A 15 -64.93 20.88 16.58
C ILE A 15 -64.61 19.69 17.50
N ASP A 16 -65.33 19.54 18.60
CA ASP A 16 -65.15 18.41 19.53
C ASP A 16 -65.48 17.07 18.87
N ALA A 17 -66.51 17.03 18.02
CA ALA A 17 -66.83 15.86 17.22
C ALA A 17 -65.69 15.51 16.24
N GLU A 18 -65.09 16.50 15.58
CA GLU A 18 -63.95 16.27 14.69
C GLU A 18 -62.67 15.89 15.46
N ILE A 19 -62.42 16.48 16.64
CA ILE A 19 -61.33 16.07 17.53
C ILE A 19 -61.50 14.60 17.92
N SER A 20 -62.68 14.21 18.38
CA SER A 20 -62.93 12.83 18.82
C SER A 20 -62.76 11.83 17.68
N LYS A 21 -63.15 12.21 16.47
CA LYS A 21 -62.92 11.42 15.25
C LYS A 21 -61.43 11.31 14.91
N LEU A 22 -60.67 12.40 14.97
CA LEU A 22 -59.23 12.40 14.72
C LEU A 22 -58.46 11.60 15.78
N GLU A 23 -58.86 11.67 17.05
CA GLU A 23 -58.32 10.85 18.13
C GLU A 23 -58.59 9.36 17.89
N GLY A 24 -59.81 9.02 17.45
CA GLY A 24 -60.16 7.66 17.04
C GLY A 24 -59.27 7.15 15.91
N LEU A 25 -59.02 7.97 14.88
CA LEU A 25 -58.11 7.63 13.79
C LEU A 25 -56.66 7.47 14.28
N LEU A 26 -56.17 8.37 15.14
CA LEU A 26 -54.83 8.27 15.72
C LEU A 26 -54.68 7.00 16.57
N ARG A 27 -55.71 6.60 17.30
CA ARG A 27 -55.69 5.37 18.11
C ARG A 27 -55.53 4.10 17.26
N ILE A 28 -56.02 4.14 16.01
CA ILE A 28 -55.88 3.03 15.04
C ILE A 28 -54.51 3.08 14.36
N LEU A 29 -54.07 4.26 13.91
CA LEU A 29 -52.84 4.40 13.11
C LEU A 29 -51.55 4.33 13.92
N ARG A 30 -51.56 4.70 15.21
CA ARG A 30 -50.35 4.67 16.06
C ARG A 30 -49.80 3.25 16.26
N PRO A 31 -50.60 2.23 16.64
CA PRO A 31 -50.12 0.86 16.73
C PRO A 31 -49.54 0.34 15.41
N GLU A 32 -50.18 0.67 14.29
CA GLU A 32 -49.69 0.26 12.96
C GLU A 32 -48.33 0.90 12.66
N ARG A 33 -48.17 2.21 12.93
CA ARG A 33 -46.89 2.90 12.82
C ARG A 33 -45.84 2.22 13.71
N ASP A 34 -46.15 1.94 14.97
CA ASP A 34 -45.18 1.41 15.94
C ASP A 34 -44.71 0.00 15.56
N ILE A 35 -45.61 -0.85 15.06
CA ILE A 35 -45.27 -2.18 14.50
C ILE A 35 -44.34 -2.05 13.30
N ILE A 36 -44.63 -1.13 12.37
CA ILE A 36 -43.77 -0.87 11.21
C ILE A 36 -42.41 -0.35 11.67
N TRP A 37 -42.39 0.53 12.68
CA TRP A 37 -41.18 1.11 13.23
C TRP A 37 -40.29 0.04 13.88
N GLU A 38 -40.83 -0.84 14.72
CA GLU A 38 -40.08 -1.96 15.29
C GLU A 38 -39.51 -2.88 14.21
N ARG A 39 -40.30 -3.22 13.17
CA ARG A 39 -39.84 -4.06 12.06
C ARG A 39 -38.69 -3.41 11.27
N LEU A 40 -38.73 -2.09 11.08
CA LEU A 40 -37.64 -1.35 10.43
C LEU A 40 -36.39 -1.31 11.32
N ASN A 41 -36.59 -1.16 12.63
CA ASN A 41 -35.50 -1.10 13.60
C ASN A 41 -34.77 -2.44 13.82
N GLN A 42 -35.35 -3.56 13.40
CA GLN A 42 -34.67 -4.86 13.39
C GLN A 42 -33.46 -4.89 12.43
N TYR A 43 -33.39 -3.95 11.48
CA TYR A 43 -32.28 -3.83 10.53
C TYR A 43 -31.68 -2.42 10.59
N PRO A 44 -30.90 -2.08 11.64
CA PRO A 44 -30.42 -0.73 11.89
C PRO A 44 -29.70 -0.12 10.69
N VAL A 45 -28.99 -0.93 9.90
CA VAL A 45 -28.24 -0.45 8.74
C VAL A 45 -29.10 0.02 7.56
N LEU A 46 -30.40 -0.31 7.56
CA LEU A 46 -31.36 0.20 6.58
C LEU A 46 -32.00 1.52 7.03
N THR A 47 -31.88 1.87 8.31
CA THR A 47 -32.40 3.13 8.89
C THR A 47 -31.30 4.16 9.11
N LEU A 48 -30.03 3.77 8.99
CA LEU A 48 -28.90 4.71 9.07
C LEU A 48 -28.89 5.70 7.88
N PRO A 49 -28.52 6.96 8.12
CA PRO A 49 -28.21 7.90 7.05
C PRO A 49 -27.11 7.35 6.13
N ASN A 50 -27.19 7.68 4.85
CA ASN A 50 -26.25 7.18 3.84
C ASN A 50 -24.80 7.53 4.20
N GLU A 51 -24.57 8.68 4.84
CA GLU A 51 -23.26 9.16 5.28
C GLU A 51 -22.63 8.20 6.29
N ILE A 52 -23.42 7.69 7.25
CA ILE A 52 -22.93 6.74 8.26
C ILE A 52 -22.64 5.39 7.61
N VAL A 53 -23.49 4.95 6.69
CA VAL A 53 -23.26 3.72 5.92
C VAL A 53 -21.99 3.85 5.06
N SER A 54 -21.74 5.01 4.44
CA SER A 54 -20.52 5.30 3.70
C SER A 54 -19.27 5.18 4.58
N GLU A 55 -19.29 5.74 5.79
CA GLU A 55 -18.18 5.60 6.74
C GLU A 55 -17.94 4.15 7.15
N ILE A 56 -19.00 3.39 7.42
CA ILE A 56 -18.92 1.95 7.70
C ILE A 56 -18.26 1.21 6.52
N PHE A 57 -18.63 1.53 5.28
CA PHE A 57 -18.06 0.90 4.09
C PHE A 57 -16.57 1.21 3.92
N LEU A 58 -16.15 2.45 4.22
CA LEU A 58 -14.74 2.85 4.18
C LEU A 58 -13.90 2.13 5.24
N LYS A 59 -14.50 1.78 6.39
CA LYS A 59 -13.85 0.98 7.44
C LYS A 59 -13.86 -0.53 7.16
N PHE A 60 -14.71 -1.00 6.25
CA PHE A 60 -14.80 -2.42 5.87
C PHE A 60 -13.65 -2.87 4.97
N ILE A 61 -13.16 -1.98 4.11
CA ILE A 61 -12.05 -2.26 3.18
C ILE A 61 -10.68 -2.01 3.85
N PRO A 62 -9.58 -2.53 3.29
CA PRO A 62 -8.23 -2.24 3.79
C PRO A 62 -7.93 -0.75 3.78
N VAL A 63 -7.14 -0.30 4.74
CA VAL A 63 -6.70 1.09 4.84
C VAL A 63 -5.82 1.42 3.64
N TYR A 64 -6.21 2.46 2.90
CA TYR A 64 -5.43 3.00 1.79
C TYR A 64 -4.00 3.33 2.24
N PRO A 65 -2.95 2.97 1.47
CA PRO A 65 -2.95 2.50 0.07
C PRO A 65 -3.10 0.99 -0.12
N SER A 66 -3.37 0.22 0.94
CA SER A 66 -3.56 -1.23 0.83
C SER A 66 -4.72 -1.56 -0.09
N CYS A 67 -4.49 -2.48 -1.03
CA CYS A 67 -5.49 -2.82 -2.04
C CYS A 67 -6.51 -3.83 -1.54
N SER A 68 -7.78 -3.59 -1.88
CA SER A 68 -8.83 -4.60 -1.74
C SER A 68 -8.70 -5.69 -2.81
N PRO A 69 -9.10 -6.93 -2.51
CA PRO A 69 -9.33 -7.92 -3.55
C PRO A 69 -10.50 -7.47 -4.45
N LEU A 70 -10.45 -7.81 -5.74
CA LEU A 70 -11.52 -7.45 -6.68
C LEU A 70 -12.89 -8.01 -6.28
N MET A 71 -12.92 -9.15 -5.58
CA MET A 71 -14.11 -9.78 -5.02
C MET A 71 -13.81 -10.51 -3.71
N GLY A 72 -14.86 -10.77 -2.92
CA GLY A 72 -14.76 -11.50 -1.66
C GLY A 72 -14.74 -10.57 -0.45
N MET A 73 -14.36 -11.11 0.70
CA MET A 73 -14.25 -10.35 1.94
C MET A 73 -13.32 -9.14 1.76
N HIS A 74 -13.64 -8.01 2.40
CA HIS A 74 -12.92 -6.73 2.27
C HIS A 74 -12.92 -6.12 0.86
N SER A 75 -13.81 -6.58 -0.03
CA SER A 75 -14.01 -5.99 -1.36
C SER A 75 -15.27 -5.11 -1.39
N PRO A 76 -15.23 -3.91 -1.99
CA PRO A 76 -16.43 -3.12 -2.30
C PRO A 76 -17.49 -3.92 -3.06
N SER A 77 -17.08 -4.85 -3.92
CA SER A 77 -17.98 -5.74 -4.66
C SER A 77 -18.83 -6.62 -3.74
N HIS A 78 -18.36 -6.95 -2.53
CA HIS A 78 -19.11 -7.73 -1.55
C HIS A 78 -20.26 -6.93 -0.93
N LEU A 79 -20.03 -5.64 -0.64
CA LEU A 79 -21.04 -4.72 -0.12
C LEU A 79 -22.26 -4.62 -1.08
N MET A 80 -22.00 -4.65 -2.38
CA MET A 80 -23.02 -4.59 -3.42
C MET A 80 -23.93 -5.84 -3.53
N CYS A 81 -23.54 -6.94 -2.89
CA CYS A 81 -24.29 -8.20 -2.93
C CYS A 81 -25.29 -8.33 -1.77
N ILE A 82 -25.27 -7.42 -0.80
CA ILE A 82 -26.09 -7.52 0.43
C ILE A 82 -27.54 -7.08 0.16
N CYS A 83 -27.74 -5.84 -0.29
CA CYS A 83 -29.06 -5.33 -0.67
C CYS A 83 -28.95 -4.23 -1.74
N ARG A 84 -30.10 -3.77 -2.28
CA ARG A 84 -30.14 -2.70 -3.29
C ARG A 84 -29.58 -1.37 -2.76
N GLN A 85 -29.98 -0.97 -1.55
CA GLN A 85 -29.51 0.29 -0.95
C GLN A 85 -27.98 0.31 -0.79
N TRP A 86 -27.38 -0.76 -0.28
CA TRP A 86 -25.94 -0.87 -0.13
C TRP A 86 -25.21 -0.84 -1.48
N ARG A 87 -25.81 -1.45 -2.50
CA ARG A 87 -25.29 -1.40 -3.86
C ARG A 87 -25.28 0.02 -4.41
N ASP A 88 -26.32 0.79 -4.16
CA ASP A 88 -26.44 2.17 -4.64
C ASP A 88 -25.44 3.08 -3.90
N ILE A 89 -25.34 2.95 -2.58
CA ILE A 89 -24.36 3.66 -1.74
C ILE A 89 -22.93 3.30 -2.12
N ALA A 90 -22.59 2.02 -2.24
CA ALA A 90 -21.22 1.60 -2.58
C ALA A 90 -20.78 2.12 -3.95
N GLN A 91 -21.70 2.25 -4.91
CA GLN A 91 -21.41 2.80 -6.23
C GLN A 91 -21.20 4.32 -6.23
N SER A 92 -21.84 5.05 -5.31
CA SER A 92 -21.70 6.50 -5.21
C SER A 92 -20.43 6.96 -4.48
N ILE A 93 -19.61 6.03 -3.96
CA ILE A 93 -18.39 6.34 -3.21
C ILE A 93 -17.14 5.94 -4.01
N PRO A 94 -16.55 6.84 -4.82
CA PRO A 94 -15.36 6.54 -5.62
C PRO A 94 -14.15 6.07 -4.80
N GLN A 95 -14.04 6.54 -3.55
CA GLN A 95 -12.97 6.16 -2.62
C GLN A 95 -12.89 4.66 -2.37
N LEU A 96 -14.02 3.94 -2.38
CA LEU A 96 -14.02 2.49 -2.21
C LEU A 96 -13.29 1.76 -3.34
N TRP A 97 -13.25 2.37 -4.54
CA TRP A 97 -12.78 1.74 -5.77
C TRP A 97 -11.35 2.15 -6.15
N ARG A 98 -10.70 3.01 -5.35
CA ARG A 98 -9.40 3.60 -5.70
C ARG A 98 -8.19 2.69 -5.44
N ALA A 99 -8.34 1.60 -4.70
CA ALA A 99 -7.26 0.68 -4.35
C ALA A 99 -7.60 -0.76 -4.71
N LEU A 100 -7.06 -1.28 -5.80
CA LEU A 100 -7.39 -2.60 -6.32
C LEU A 100 -6.18 -3.52 -6.46
N SER A 101 -6.39 -4.77 -6.06
CA SER A 101 -5.43 -5.85 -6.25
C SER A 101 -5.94 -6.74 -7.37
N THR A 102 -5.19 -6.81 -8.47
CA THR A 102 -5.47 -7.74 -9.57
C THR A 102 -4.97 -9.15 -9.24
N GLN A 103 -4.83 -9.46 -7.95
CA GLN A 103 -4.46 -10.77 -7.44
C GLN A 103 -5.75 -11.52 -7.10
N ALA A 104 -6.06 -12.58 -7.83
CA ALA A 104 -7.17 -13.46 -7.51
C ALA A 104 -6.63 -14.88 -7.25
N PRO A 105 -6.67 -15.39 -6.01
CA PRO A 105 -6.13 -16.71 -5.67
C PRO A 105 -6.83 -17.88 -6.38
N ASN A 106 -7.92 -17.63 -7.13
CA ASN A 106 -8.73 -18.65 -7.82
C ASN A 106 -8.90 -18.36 -9.33
N MET A 107 -7.88 -17.77 -9.98
CA MET A 107 -7.90 -17.43 -11.42
C MET A 107 -8.33 -18.58 -12.33
N HIS A 108 -8.05 -19.84 -11.97
CA HIS A 108 -8.36 -21.02 -12.78
C HIS A 108 -9.87 -21.26 -13.04
N LYS A 109 -10.78 -20.59 -12.32
CA LYS A 109 -12.24 -20.86 -12.39
C LYS A 109 -13.05 -19.78 -13.13
N ARG A 110 -12.44 -18.73 -13.68
CA ARG A 110 -13.18 -17.63 -14.34
C ARG A 110 -12.71 -17.38 -15.75
N THR A 111 -13.66 -17.02 -16.61
CA THR A 111 -13.34 -16.54 -17.95
C THR A 111 -12.60 -15.20 -17.86
N GLU A 112 -11.56 -15.06 -18.66
CA GLU A 112 -10.67 -13.89 -18.69
C GLU A 112 -11.44 -12.58 -18.90
N GLU A 113 -12.51 -12.61 -19.69
CA GLU A 113 -13.35 -11.45 -19.99
C GLU A 113 -14.08 -10.88 -18.76
N LYS A 114 -14.62 -11.74 -17.90
CA LYS A 114 -15.33 -11.30 -16.68
C LYS A 114 -14.38 -10.59 -15.73
N TYR A 115 -13.15 -11.07 -15.68
CA TYR A 115 -12.10 -10.49 -14.86
C TYR A 115 -11.71 -9.10 -15.36
N LEU A 116 -11.38 -8.97 -16.64
CA LEU A 116 -11.04 -7.69 -17.25
C LEU A 116 -12.18 -6.66 -17.12
N ARG A 117 -13.43 -7.10 -17.29
CA ARG A 117 -14.62 -6.26 -17.09
C ARG A 117 -14.68 -5.71 -15.67
N LEU A 118 -14.33 -6.52 -14.68
CA LEU A 118 -14.34 -6.10 -13.28
C LEU A 118 -13.26 -5.05 -13.01
N VAL A 119 -12.03 -5.26 -13.51
CA VAL A 119 -10.96 -4.25 -13.41
C VAL A 119 -11.41 -2.92 -14.04
N LYS A 120 -11.94 -2.95 -15.26
CA LYS A 120 -12.48 -1.74 -15.93
C LYS A 120 -13.58 -1.07 -15.11
N THR A 121 -14.47 -1.86 -14.49
CA THR A 121 -15.54 -1.33 -13.62
C THR A 121 -14.97 -0.58 -12.41
N TRP A 122 -13.92 -1.13 -11.77
CA TRP A 122 -13.24 -0.46 -10.66
C TRP A 122 -12.60 0.86 -11.09
N LEU A 123 -11.89 0.85 -12.23
CA LEU A 123 -11.28 2.05 -12.79
C LEU A 123 -12.31 3.14 -13.10
N ILE A 124 -13.47 2.79 -13.66
CA ILE A 124 -14.57 3.72 -13.91
C ILE A 124 -15.12 4.28 -12.60
N ARG A 125 -15.44 3.42 -11.62
CA ARG A 125 -16.05 3.84 -10.35
C ARG A 125 -15.12 4.66 -9.46
N SER A 126 -13.81 4.46 -9.57
CA SER A 126 -12.82 5.26 -8.85
C SER A 126 -12.80 6.74 -9.28
N GLY A 127 -13.47 7.11 -10.38
CA GLY A 127 -13.65 8.50 -10.78
C GLY A 127 -12.33 9.19 -11.09
N SER A 128 -12.03 10.29 -10.39
CA SER A 128 -10.77 11.03 -10.50
C SER A 128 -9.78 10.74 -9.36
N TYR A 129 -10.12 9.85 -8.42
CA TYR A 129 -9.28 9.62 -7.25
C TYR A 129 -7.90 9.04 -7.62
N PRO A 130 -6.85 9.35 -6.85
CA PRO A 130 -5.55 8.71 -7.03
C PRO A 130 -5.64 7.20 -6.76
N LEU A 131 -4.94 6.43 -7.57
CA LEU A 131 -5.04 4.97 -7.64
C LEU A 131 -3.90 4.29 -6.90
N SER A 132 -4.24 3.26 -6.13
CA SER A 132 -3.31 2.21 -5.69
C SER A 132 -3.61 0.93 -6.46
N ILE A 133 -2.65 0.41 -7.20
CA ILE A 133 -2.84 -0.76 -8.06
C ILE A 133 -1.73 -1.77 -7.80
N GLN A 134 -2.11 -3.02 -7.54
CA GLN A 134 -1.19 -4.13 -7.43
C GLN A 134 -1.46 -5.16 -8.53
N MET A 135 -0.45 -5.46 -9.34
CA MET A 135 -0.56 -6.31 -10.51
C MET A 135 0.56 -7.35 -10.60
N GLY A 136 0.21 -8.63 -10.81
CA GLY A 136 1.12 -9.70 -11.27
C GLY A 136 1.70 -10.66 -10.21
N TYR A 137 1.06 -10.84 -9.06
CA TYR A 137 1.55 -11.76 -8.02
C TYR A 137 1.39 -13.24 -8.44
N TYR A 138 2.38 -14.10 -8.10
CA TYR A 138 2.54 -15.50 -8.53
C TYR A 138 2.99 -15.75 -9.99
N GLY A 139 3.59 -14.75 -10.64
CA GLY A 139 4.34 -14.97 -11.88
C GLY A 139 3.49 -15.15 -13.12
N ILE A 140 2.34 -14.46 -13.19
CA ILE A 140 1.58 -14.32 -14.45
C ILE A 140 1.27 -12.85 -14.66
N PHE A 141 2.00 -12.23 -15.60
CA PHE A 141 1.65 -10.90 -16.10
C PHE A 141 0.46 -10.98 -17.07
N ARG A 142 -0.53 -10.12 -16.87
CA ARG A 142 -1.74 -10.05 -17.70
C ARG A 142 -1.74 -8.80 -18.58
N LYS A 143 -1.21 -8.94 -19.79
CA LYS A 143 -1.06 -7.82 -20.74
C LYS A 143 -2.36 -7.02 -20.94
N ASP A 144 -3.49 -7.70 -21.07
CA ASP A 144 -4.82 -7.08 -21.23
C ASP A 144 -5.24 -6.22 -20.02
N VAL A 145 -4.87 -6.62 -18.81
CA VAL A 145 -5.09 -5.86 -17.58
C VAL A 145 -4.17 -4.65 -17.53
N PHE A 146 -2.89 -4.82 -17.91
CA PHE A 146 -1.93 -3.72 -17.99
C PHE A 146 -2.41 -2.64 -18.97
N GLU A 147 -2.82 -3.06 -20.17
CA GLU A 147 -3.38 -2.17 -21.20
C GLU A 147 -4.66 -1.45 -20.74
N ALA A 148 -5.44 -2.05 -19.83
CA ALA A 148 -6.62 -1.41 -19.25
C ALA A 148 -6.28 -0.38 -18.16
N ILE A 149 -5.23 -0.59 -17.35
CA ILE A 149 -4.85 0.36 -16.29
C ILE A 149 -3.96 1.50 -16.81
N LEU A 150 -3.19 1.26 -17.88
CA LEU A 150 -2.21 2.19 -18.42
C LEU A 150 -2.77 3.56 -18.83
N PRO A 151 -3.98 3.69 -19.43
CA PRO A 151 -4.61 4.98 -19.70
C PRO A 151 -4.85 5.83 -18.46
N HIS A 152 -4.87 5.23 -17.27
CA HIS A 152 -5.08 5.91 -15.98
C HIS A 152 -3.77 6.27 -15.26
N SER A 153 -2.63 6.15 -15.94
CA SER A 153 -1.27 6.41 -15.38
C SER A 153 -1.10 7.78 -14.73
N SER A 154 -1.80 8.81 -15.20
CA SER A 154 -1.78 10.13 -14.58
C SER A 154 -2.32 10.16 -13.15
N ARG A 155 -3.11 9.14 -12.77
CA ARG A 155 -3.74 8.99 -11.46
C ARG A 155 -3.01 8.01 -10.55
N TRP A 156 -1.95 7.33 -11.02
CA TRP A 156 -1.24 6.35 -10.21
C TRP A 156 -0.50 7.05 -9.06
N GLU A 157 -0.80 6.66 -7.82
CA GLU A 157 -0.13 7.14 -6.61
C GLU A 157 0.76 6.04 -6.00
N TYR A 158 0.27 4.80 -6.01
CA TYR A 158 1.00 3.60 -5.59
C TYR A 158 0.84 2.52 -6.64
N ILE A 159 1.95 2.04 -7.20
CA ILE A 159 1.90 1.01 -8.24
C ILE A 159 2.84 -0.15 -7.89
N THR A 160 2.32 -1.36 -7.95
CA THR A 160 3.10 -2.59 -7.87
C THR A 160 2.91 -3.37 -9.16
N ILE A 161 3.98 -3.61 -9.91
CA ILE A 161 3.97 -4.36 -11.16
C ILE A 161 4.98 -5.49 -11.07
N PHE A 162 4.47 -6.71 -11.17
CA PHE A 162 5.26 -7.91 -11.39
C PHE A 162 5.09 -8.32 -12.85
N CYS A 163 6.19 -8.26 -13.60
CA CYS A 163 6.20 -8.50 -15.02
C CYS A 163 7.21 -9.59 -15.38
N ASP A 164 6.73 -10.69 -15.95
CA ASP A 164 7.53 -11.85 -16.37
C ASP A 164 7.86 -11.86 -17.88
N THR A 165 7.31 -10.89 -18.63
CA THR A 165 7.30 -10.86 -20.09
C THR A 165 7.58 -9.46 -20.62
N VAL A 166 7.89 -9.34 -21.91
CA VAL A 166 8.18 -8.03 -22.53
C VAL A 166 6.93 -7.15 -22.47
N VAL A 167 7.03 -6.02 -21.76
CA VAL A 167 5.99 -4.98 -21.79
C VAL A 167 6.10 -4.23 -23.12
N PRO A 168 4.99 -3.89 -23.79
CA PRO A 168 5.04 -3.00 -24.94
C PRO A 168 5.77 -1.71 -24.57
N HIS A 169 6.61 -1.19 -25.47
CA HIS A 169 7.18 0.14 -25.31
C HIS A 169 6.03 1.13 -25.10
N VAL A 170 6.07 1.88 -24.01
CA VAL A 170 5.10 2.94 -23.76
C VAL A 170 5.83 4.25 -23.87
N ASP A 171 5.45 5.04 -24.86
CA ASP A 171 6.00 6.37 -25.09
C ASP A 171 5.69 7.30 -23.90
N SER A 172 6.71 8.08 -23.48
CA SER A 172 6.65 9.35 -22.75
C SER A 172 5.35 9.64 -21.98
N ARG A 173 5.09 8.88 -20.91
CA ARG A 173 3.98 9.15 -19.98
C ARG A 173 4.49 9.86 -18.73
N ALA A 174 3.69 10.80 -18.24
CA ALA A 174 3.90 11.43 -16.95
C ALA A 174 3.17 10.67 -15.84
N PHE A 175 3.79 10.63 -14.65
CA PHE A 175 3.27 10.04 -13.42
C PHE A 175 3.20 11.13 -12.34
N PRO A 176 2.34 12.15 -12.50
CA PRO A 176 2.36 13.36 -11.69
C PRO A 176 1.94 13.12 -10.23
N LEU A 177 1.34 11.97 -9.89
CA LEU A 177 0.93 11.63 -8.53
C LEU A 177 1.74 10.48 -7.92
N LEU A 178 2.64 9.84 -8.67
CA LEU A 178 3.28 8.60 -8.25
C LEU A 178 4.21 8.86 -7.08
N ARG A 179 3.93 8.22 -5.93
CA ARG A 179 4.70 8.32 -4.68
C ARG A 179 5.54 7.08 -4.41
N GLN A 180 4.99 5.92 -4.73
CA GLN A 180 5.64 4.63 -4.52
C GLN A 180 5.54 3.72 -5.74
N LEU A 181 6.68 3.14 -6.09
CA LEU A 181 6.84 2.15 -7.14
C LEU A 181 7.40 0.85 -6.56
N ASP A 182 6.73 -0.27 -6.78
CA ASP A 182 7.31 -1.60 -6.63
C ASP A 182 7.30 -2.30 -7.98
N PHE A 183 8.48 -2.52 -8.55
CA PHE A 183 8.65 -2.99 -9.90
C PHE A 183 9.54 -4.22 -9.93
N ARG A 184 9.01 -5.31 -10.47
CA ARG A 184 9.73 -6.57 -10.66
C ARG A 184 9.68 -6.98 -12.11
N HIS A 185 10.84 -7.19 -12.70
CA HIS A 185 10.96 -7.67 -14.06
C HIS A 185 12.07 -8.71 -14.19
N TYR A 186 11.73 -9.88 -14.76
CA TYR A 186 12.66 -11.01 -14.86
C TYR A 186 13.51 -11.01 -16.15
N ASP A 187 13.17 -10.21 -17.16
CA ASP A 187 13.95 -10.13 -18.40
C ASP A 187 14.89 -8.91 -18.41
N ARG A 188 16.20 -9.15 -18.39
CA ARG A 188 17.21 -8.07 -18.38
C ARG A 188 17.45 -7.42 -19.74
N LYS A 189 16.84 -7.92 -20.83
CA LYS A 189 17.25 -7.56 -22.20
C LYS A 189 16.38 -6.53 -22.90
N THR A 190 15.18 -6.23 -22.41
CA THR A 190 14.25 -5.34 -23.11
C THR A 190 14.03 -4.04 -22.33
N PRO A 191 14.10 -2.86 -22.98
CA PRO A 191 13.92 -1.59 -22.30
C PRO A 191 12.50 -1.48 -21.78
N ILE A 192 12.44 -1.33 -20.47
CA ILE A 192 11.24 -1.40 -19.66
C ILE A 192 10.80 0.04 -19.44
N PHE A 193 9.54 0.34 -19.75
CA PHE A 193 8.79 1.48 -19.26
C PHE A 193 9.51 2.38 -18.23
N THR A 194 9.89 3.62 -18.59
CA THR A 194 10.59 4.51 -17.65
C THR A 194 9.61 5.28 -16.78
N PHE A 195 9.92 5.44 -15.49
CA PHE A 195 9.17 6.30 -14.57
C PHE A 195 9.89 7.63 -14.31
N ARG A 196 10.60 8.14 -15.33
CA ARG A 196 11.39 9.38 -15.23
C ARG A 196 10.53 10.58 -14.84
N ASP A 197 9.36 10.72 -15.45
CA ASP A 197 8.46 11.87 -15.25
C ASP A 197 7.54 11.66 -14.04
N ALA A 198 8.14 11.38 -12.87
CA ALA A 198 7.45 11.11 -11.61
C ALA A 198 7.96 12.03 -10.48
N PRO A 199 7.62 13.34 -10.47
CA PRO A 199 8.23 14.33 -9.56
C PRO A 199 7.96 14.11 -8.07
N TRP A 200 6.95 13.31 -7.73
CA TRP A 200 6.57 13.00 -6.36
C TRP A 200 7.01 11.61 -5.90
N LEU A 201 7.75 10.87 -6.72
CA LEU A 201 8.24 9.54 -6.36
C LEU A 201 9.25 9.66 -5.20
N ARG A 202 9.00 8.93 -4.11
CA ARG A 202 9.85 8.91 -2.91
C ARG A 202 10.33 7.51 -2.56
N THR A 203 9.52 6.50 -2.86
CA THR A 203 9.79 5.11 -2.49
C THR A 203 9.86 4.23 -3.73
N ALA A 204 10.95 3.49 -3.89
CA ALA A 204 11.12 2.54 -4.98
C ALA A 204 11.60 1.18 -4.48
N THR A 205 10.92 0.12 -4.91
CA THR A 205 11.34 -1.27 -4.72
C THR A 205 11.55 -1.89 -6.09
N LEU A 206 12.73 -2.44 -6.31
CA LEU A 206 13.23 -2.75 -7.64
C LEU A 206 13.83 -4.16 -7.64
N TRP A 207 13.26 -5.08 -8.41
CA TRP A 207 13.66 -6.49 -8.48
C TRP A 207 14.16 -6.89 -9.86
N ASP A 208 15.42 -7.32 -9.95
CA ASP A 208 16.03 -8.02 -11.10
C ASP A 208 15.95 -7.34 -12.50
N CYS A 209 15.53 -6.08 -12.60
CA CYS A 209 15.50 -5.35 -13.89
C CYS A 209 16.79 -4.59 -14.21
N ASP A 210 17.11 -4.41 -15.49
CA ASP A 210 18.13 -3.45 -15.92
C ASP A 210 17.59 -2.01 -15.77
N TYR A 211 18.28 -1.20 -14.97
CA TYR A 211 17.91 0.20 -14.72
C TYR A 211 19.01 1.09 -15.28
N ALA A 212 18.88 1.45 -16.56
CA ALA A 212 19.74 2.47 -17.15
C ALA A 212 19.56 3.83 -16.43
N SER A 213 20.58 4.68 -16.54
CA SER A 213 20.51 6.04 -15.99
C SER A 213 19.27 6.77 -16.52
N GLY A 214 18.51 7.37 -15.59
CA GLY A 214 17.24 8.03 -15.88
C GLY A 214 16.02 7.11 -16.04
N PHE A 215 16.06 5.86 -15.56
CA PHE A 215 14.87 5.02 -15.38
C PHE A 215 13.90 5.62 -14.34
N LEU A 216 14.44 6.10 -13.20
CA LEU A 216 13.73 6.84 -12.16
C LEU A 216 14.37 8.23 -11.96
N PRO A 217 13.64 9.18 -11.37
CA PRO A 217 14.23 10.38 -10.79
C PRO A 217 14.95 10.02 -9.48
N TRP A 218 16.15 9.45 -9.57
CA TRP A 218 16.89 8.89 -8.42
C TRP A 218 17.14 9.88 -7.29
N CYS A 219 17.44 11.13 -7.62
CA CYS A 219 17.88 12.13 -6.64
C CYS A 219 16.80 12.53 -5.62
N GLN A 220 15.52 12.33 -5.92
CA GLN A 220 14.40 12.67 -5.01
C GLN A 220 13.92 11.48 -4.16
N LEU A 221 14.47 10.28 -4.36
CA LEU A 221 14.10 9.12 -3.56
C LEU A 221 14.61 9.27 -2.13
N THR A 222 13.74 8.92 -1.18
CA THR A 222 14.05 8.85 0.26
C THR A 222 14.12 7.40 0.74
N SER A 223 13.44 6.48 0.05
CA SER A 223 13.44 5.06 0.36
C SER A 223 13.69 4.22 -0.90
N LEU A 224 14.70 3.35 -0.86
CA LEU A 224 15.08 2.49 -1.97
C LEU A 224 15.34 1.06 -1.51
N THR A 225 14.68 0.10 -2.15
CA THR A 225 14.97 -1.33 -2.02
C THR A 225 15.45 -1.88 -3.36
N LEU A 226 16.71 -2.34 -3.42
CA LEU A 226 17.28 -3.03 -4.58
C LEU A 226 17.40 -4.52 -4.30
N MET A 227 16.74 -5.34 -5.11
CA MET A 227 16.73 -6.79 -4.97
C MET A 227 17.48 -7.44 -6.14
N TYR A 228 18.35 -8.40 -5.79
CA TYR A 228 19.06 -9.27 -6.74
C TYR A 228 20.04 -8.54 -7.67
N LYS A 229 20.76 -7.55 -7.13
CA LYS A 229 21.72 -6.72 -7.87
C LYS A 229 23.17 -6.98 -7.47
N SER A 230 24.09 -6.81 -8.40
CA SER A 230 25.52 -6.82 -8.11
C SER A 230 25.97 -5.57 -7.35
N HIS A 231 27.14 -5.65 -6.70
CA HIS A 231 27.73 -4.52 -5.99
C HIS A 231 27.93 -3.30 -6.89
N ALA A 232 28.42 -3.51 -8.12
CA ALA A 232 28.67 -2.43 -9.07
C ALA A 232 27.37 -1.74 -9.51
N GLU A 233 26.31 -2.50 -9.82
CA GLU A 233 25.00 -1.95 -10.19
C GLU A 233 24.40 -1.14 -9.04
N CYS A 234 24.43 -1.68 -7.82
CA CYS A 234 23.98 -0.96 -6.63
C CYS A 234 24.78 0.33 -6.44
N ALA A 235 26.12 0.29 -6.53
CA ALA A 235 26.96 1.47 -6.34
C ALA A 235 26.68 2.56 -7.39
N ALA A 236 26.44 2.18 -8.65
CA ALA A 236 26.08 3.14 -9.71
C ALA A 236 24.78 3.88 -9.37
N ILE A 237 23.74 3.16 -8.97
CA ILE A 237 22.44 3.75 -8.58
C ILE A 237 22.58 4.58 -7.30
N LEU A 238 23.31 4.08 -6.31
CA LEU A 238 23.43 4.76 -5.01
C LEU A 238 24.14 6.10 -5.12
N LYS A 239 25.05 6.27 -6.08
CA LYS A 239 25.67 7.58 -6.39
C LYS A 239 24.66 8.63 -6.87
N GLU A 240 23.55 8.22 -7.48
CA GLU A 240 22.48 9.12 -7.96
C GLU A 240 21.41 9.42 -6.90
N THR A 241 21.43 8.74 -5.74
CA THR A 241 20.35 8.74 -4.73
C THR A 241 20.74 9.45 -3.43
N ILE A 242 21.21 10.68 -3.55
CA ILE A 242 21.80 11.47 -2.45
C ILE A 242 20.85 11.81 -1.28
N ASN A 243 19.53 11.69 -1.49
CA ASN A 243 18.50 12.03 -0.49
C ASN A 243 17.93 10.80 0.24
N LEU A 244 18.53 9.62 0.07
CA LEU A 244 18.08 8.42 0.77
C LEU A 244 18.21 8.58 2.28
N VAL A 245 17.10 8.31 2.95
CA VAL A 245 16.96 8.12 4.40
C VAL A 245 16.94 6.62 4.70
N HIS A 246 16.41 5.85 3.76
CA HIS A 246 16.12 4.43 3.89
C HIS A 246 16.64 3.63 2.70
N CYS A 247 17.50 2.65 2.96
CA CYS A 247 18.07 1.81 1.91
C CYS A 247 18.09 0.34 2.31
N ARG A 248 17.56 -0.53 1.45
CA ARG A 248 17.69 -1.99 1.57
C ARG A 248 18.33 -2.55 0.31
N LEU A 249 19.40 -3.32 0.49
CA LEU A 249 20.13 -3.98 -0.59
C LEU A 249 20.10 -5.49 -0.36
N CYS A 250 19.60 -6.23 -1.36
CA CYS A 250 19.74 -7.68 -1.41
C CYS A 250 20.66 -8.04 -2.59
N ILE A 251 21.91 -8.35 -2.26
CA ILE A 251 23.01 -8.35 -3.23
C ILE A 251 23.31 -9.77 -3.72
N ILE A 252 23.65 -9.90 -5.01
CA ILE A 252 24.14 -11.13 -5.65
C ILE A 252 25.54 -10.86 -6.23
N GLY A 253 26.46 -11.80 -6.05
CA GLY A 253 27.67 -11.93 -6.85
C GLY A 253 28.91 -11.50 -6.08
N ASN A 254 30.05 -11.51 -6.79
CA ASN A 254 31.35 -11.19 -6.20
C ASN A 254 31.51 -9.70 -5.85
N TYR A 255 32.49 -9.47 -4.97
CA TYR A 255 32.86 -8.19 -4.39
C TYR A 255 33.54 -7.30 -5.43
N ASP A 256 32.75 -6.46 -6.08
CA ASP A 256 33.33 -5.27 -6.71
C ASP A 256 33.33 -4.12 -5.71
N ARG A 257 34.34 -3.25 -5.81
CA ARG A 257 34.51 -2.13 -4.86
C ARG A 257 33.75 -0.91 -5.37
N GLY A 258 32.80 -0.46 -4.57
CA GLY A 258 32.07 0.79 -4.82
C GLY A 258 32.20 1.76 -3.64
N ASP A 259 32.64 2.99 -3.93
CA ASP A 259 32.50 4.11 -3.00
C ASP A 259 31.05 4.64 -3.07
N VAL A 260 30.38 4.65 -1.93
CA VAL A 260 28.98 5.09 -1.82
C VAL A 260 28.87 6.10 -0.68
N ASN A 261 28.49 7.32 -1.01
CA ASN A 261 28.27 8.40 -0.04
C ASN A 261 26.77 8.72 0.04
N LEU A 262 26.15 8.43 1.18
CA LEU A 262 24.73 8.71 1.41
C LEU A 262 24.60 9.50 2.73
N PRO A 263 24.75 10.83 2.67
CA PRO A 263 24.92 11.66 3.86
C PRO A 263 23.67 11.72 4.75
N ARG A 264 22.49 11.46 4.18
CA ARG A 264 21.19 11.51 4.88
C ARG A 264 20.68 10.13 5.31
N LEU A 265 21.45 9.06 5.05
CA LEU A 265 20.99 7.71 5.29
C LEU A 265 20.93 7.42 6.79
N GLU A 266 19.72 7.17 7.29
CA GLU A 266 19.45 6.89 8.70
C GLU A 266 19.36 5.39 8.98
N THR A 267 18.81 4.63 8.01
CA THR A 267 18.59 3.18 8.13
C THR A 267 19.10 2.47 6.88
N LEU A 268 19.95 1.46 7.09
CA LEU A 268 20.53 0.62 6.05
C LEU A 268 20.24 -0.85 6.35
N ALA A 269 19.73 -1.60 5.37
CA ALA A 269 19.60 -3.05 5.44
C ALA A 269 20.43 -3.74 4.36
N LEU A 270 21.29 -4.65 4.76
CA LEU A 270 22.16 -5.43 3.89
C LEU A 270 21.84 -6.92 4.00
N ASN A 271 21.36 -7.49 2.90
CA ASN A 271 21.06 -8.92 2.77
C ASN A 271 21.83 -9.52 1.59
N SER A 272 22.11 -10.82 1.66
CA SER A 272 22.78 -11.57 0.59
C SER A 272 22.08 -12.91 0.38
N THR A 273 21.98 -13.33 -0.88
CA THR A 273 21.36 -14.61 -1.26
C THR A 273 22.40 -15.68 -1.62
N HIS A 274 23.69 -15.47 -1.35
CA HIS A 274 24.76 -16.38 -1.75
C HIS A 274 24.93 -17.61 -0.84
N SER A 275 25.18 -18.77 -1.47
CA SER A 275 25.37 -20.08 -0.84
C SER A 275 26.79 -20.64 -0.93
N GLY A 276 27.78 -19.91 -1.46
CA GLY A 276 29.11 -20.47 -1.76
C GLY A 276 30.36 -19.65 -1.40
N VAL A 277 30.27 -18.34 -1.27
CA VAL A 277 31.41 -17.47 -0.91
C VAL A 277 31.00 -16.56 0.25
N THR A 278 31.87 -16.39 1.23
CA THR A 278 31.55 -15.71 2.49
C THR A 278 31.58 -14.20 2.35
N PRO A 279 30.41 -13.51 2.44
CA PRO A 279 30.36 -12.06 2.40
C PRO A 279 30.98 -11.47 3.65
N TYR A 280 31.67 -10.36 3.48
CA TYR A 280 32.10 -9.47 4.57
C TYR A 280 31.57 -8.07 4.25
N LEU A 281 31.54 -7.15 5.22
CA LEU A 281 30.97 -5.80 5.03
C LEU A 281 31.81 -4.90 4.10
N GLY A 282 33.02 -5.34 3.74
CA GLY A 282 34.01 -4.59 2.97
C GLY A 282 33.80 -4.31 1.47
N PRO A 283 32.85 -4.89 0.69
CA PRO A 283 32.74 -4.56 -0.74
C PRO A 283 32.22 -3.14 -0.99
N PHE A 284 31.40 -2.61 -0.08
CA PHE A 284 31.00 -1.21 -0.13
C PHE A 284 31.86 -0.38 0.82
N LYS A 285 32.47 0.66 0.28
CA LYS A 285 33.04 1.74 1.09
C LYS A 285 31.93 2.76 1.32
N PHE A 286 31.05 2.45 2.26
CA PHE A 286 29.99 3.36 2.67
C PHE A 286 30.56 4.53 3.47
N VAL A 287 30.12 5.73 3.11
CA VAL A 287 30.23 6.95 3.89
C VAL A 287 28.81 7.38 4.22
N VAL A 288 28.33 7.00 5.40
CA VAL A 288 26.93 7.15 5.85
C VAL A 288 26.86 7.80 7.23
N PRO A 289 27.27 9.07 7.37
CA PRO A 289 27.48 9.72 8.67
C PRO A 289 26.21 9.83 9.54
N SER A 290 25.02 9.88 8.93
CA SER A 290 23.75 9.98 9.66
C SER A 290 23.18 8.62 10.08
N LEU A 291 23.87 7.51 9.79
CA LEU A 291 23.34 6.18 10.04
C LEU A 291 23.26 5.89 11.54
N HIS A 292 22.07 5.49 11.99
CA HIS A 292 21.84 5.08 13.37
C HIS A 292 21.13 3.72 13.49
N ARG A 293 20.55 3.19 12.40
CA ARG A 293 20.02 1.82 12.33
C ARG A 293 20.67 1.00 11.23
N LEU A 294 21.19 -0.18 11.58
CA LEU A 294 21.75 -1.12 10.63
C LEU A 294 21.07 -2.48 10.76
N GLU A 295 20.58 -3.02 9.66
CA GLU A 295 20.14 -4.41 9.51
C GLU A 295 21.13 -5.14 8.63
N VAL A 296 21.62 -6.29 9.08
CA VAL A 296 22.65 -7.02 8.34
C VAL A 296 22.43 -8.52 8.46
N ALA A 297 22.49 -9.23 7.34
CA ALA A 297 22.51 -10.67 7.35
C ALA A 297 23.77 -11.20 8.06
N GLN A 298 23.60 -12.23 8.89
CA GLN A 298 24.70 -12.82 9.68
C GLN A 298 25.94 -13.17 8.83
N CYS A 299 25.73 -13.53 7.57
CA CYS A 299 26.82 -13.89 6.66
C CYS A 299 27.88 -12.78 6.54
N PHE A 300 27.52 -11.50 6.61
CA PHE A 300 28.45 -10.37 6.54
C PHE A 300 29.34 -10.18 7.78
N LEU A 301 28.96 -10.79 8.92
CA LEU A 301 29.64 -10.66 10.21
C LEU A 301 30.25 -11.98 10.69
N ARG A 302 30.36 -13.00 9.82
CA ARG A 302 30.62 -14.38 10.26
C ARG A 302 31.98 -14.60 10.92
N TYR A 303 33.02 -13.89 10.49
CA TYR A 303 34.41 -14.15 10.92
C TYR A 303 34.91 -13.20 12.00
N ASP A 304 34.70 -11.91 11.82
CA ASP A 304 35.08 -10.88 12.78
C ASP A 304 33.95 -9.83 12.90
N PRO A 305 32.88 -10.13 13.65
CA PRO A 305 31.76 -9.21 13.83
C PRO A 305 32.23 -7.85 14.35
N SER A 306 33.15 -7.86 15.31
CA SER A 306 33.61 -6.67 16.03
C SER A 306 34.47 -5.77 15.15
N GLY A 307 35.43 -6.32 14.42
CA GLY A 307 36.34 -5.57 13.56
C GLY A 307 35.66 -5.07 12.30
N GLU A 308 34.81 -5.88 11.66
CA GLU A 308 34.03 -5.45 10.48
C GLU A 308 33.11 -4.28 10.84
N LEU A 309 32.38 -4.36 11.95
CA LEU A 309 31.48 -3.30 12.39
C LEU A 309 32.24 -2.05 12.86
N SER A 310 33.32 -2.21 13.62
CA SER A 310 34.15 -1.09 14.07
C SER A 310 34.79 -0.36 12.89
N SER A 311 35.28 -1.11 11.89
CA SER A 311 35.83 -0.55 10.64
C SER A 311 34.76 0.21 9.86
N PHE A 312 33.54 -0.34 9.78
CA PHE A 312 32.41 0.32 9.12
C PHE A 312 32.01 1.63 9.82
N ILE A 313 31.88 1.61 11.16
CA ILE A 313 31.54 2.80 11.96
C ILE A 313 32.63 3.87 11.83
N ALA A 314 33.90 3.49 11.98
CA ALA A 314 35.03 4.41 11.89
C ALA A 314 35.12 5.07 10.51
N LYS A 315 34.91 4.31 9.42
CA LYS A 315 34.91 4.86 8.04
C LYS A 315 33.71 5.75 7.76
N SER A 316 32.53 5.39 8.29
CA SER A 316 31.29 6.14 8.05
C SER A 316 31.19 7.39 8.91
N GLY A 317 31.89 7.43 10.06
CA GLY A 317 31.75 8.49 11.06
C GLY A 317 30.38 8.50 11.74
N CYS A 318 29.64 7.39 11.68
CA CYS A 318 28.27 7.31 12.13
C CYS A 318 28.16 6.96 13.63
N LYS A 319 26.99 7.20 14.22
CA LYS A 319 26.67 6.84 15.61
C LYS A 319 25.60 5.77 15.61
N LEU A 320 26.02 4.52 15.42
CA LEU A 320 25.10 3.39 15.35
C LEU A 320 24.41 3.17 16.71
N GLN A 321 23.07 3.21 16.71
CA GLN A 321 22.25 3.03 17.91
C GLN A 321 21.58 1.66 17.95
N GLU A 322 21.09 1.19 16.80
CA GLU A 322 20.40 -0.08 16.69
C GLU A 322 21.04 -0.95 15.61
N LEU A 323 21.34 -2.19 15.97
CA LEU A 323 21.80 -3.23 15.07
C LEU A 323 20.84 -4.41 15.12
N CYS A 324 20.32 -4.80 13.96
CA CYS A 324 19.53 -6.02 13.78
C CYS A 324 20.34 -7.02 12.96
N ILE A 325 20.62 -8.19 13.55
CA ILE A 325 21.28 -9.29 12.84
C ILE A 325 20.21 -10.27 12.35
N ILE A 326 20.09 -10.38 11.03
CA ILE A 326 19.23 -11.39 10.40
C ILE A 326 20.00 -12.72 10.42
N SER A 327 19.73 -13.54 11.43
CA SER A 327 20.33 -14.86 11.62
C SER A 327 19.34 -15.99 11.37
N ARG A 328 19.87 -17.15 10.95
CA ARG A 328 19.16 -18.44 10.90
C ARG A 328 19.69 -19.46 11.93
N SER A 329 20.64 -19.09 12.79
CA SER A 329 21.34 -20.00 13.71
C SER A 329 21.40 -19.47 15.16
N THR A 330 21.52 -20.37 16.13
CA THR A 330 21.51 -20.15 17.59
C THR A 330 22.79 -19.51 18.18
N THR A 331 23.47 -18.62 17.45
CA THR A 331 24.75 -18.02 17.87
C THR A 331 24.60 -16.62 18.48
N GLU A 332 23.42 -16.28 19.03
CA GLU A 332 23.12 -14.93 19.53
C GLU A 332 24.09 -14.48 20.64
N ASP A 333 24.43 -15.36 21.57
CA ASP A 333 25.27 -15.03 22.73
C ASP A 333 26.67 -14.57 22.31
N ALA A 334 27.28 -15.25 21.33
CA ALA A 334 28.58 -14.86 20.79
C ALA A 334 28.55 -13.47 20.14
N TYR A 335 27.45 -13.11 19.47
CA TYR A 335 27.28 -11.76 18.91
C TYR A 335 27.02 -10.72 20.00
N ARG A 336 26.27 -11.05 21.05
CA ARG A 336 26.04 -10.14 22.19
C ARG A 336 27.34 -9.81 22.92
N GLU A 337 28.22 -10.80 23.09
CA GLU A 337 29.54 -10.59 23.67
C GLU A 337 30.43 -9.73 22.76
N ALA A 338 30.58 -10.13 21.49
CA ALA A 338 31.46 -9.46 20.53
C ALA A 338 31.00 -8.02 20.16
N LEU A 339 29.71 -7.72 20.29
CA LEU A 339 29.10 -6.44 19.89
C LEU A 339 28.50 -5.68 21.08
N SER A 340 29.01 -5.92 22.28
CA SER A 340 28.56 -5.29 23.53
C SER A 340 28.67 -3.74 23.54
N PHE A 341 29.45 -3.17 22.63
CA PHE A 341 29.56 -1.71 22.43
C PHE A 341 28.39 -1.08 21.67
N ILE A 342 27.47 -1.88 21.12
CA ILE A 342 26.26 -1.38 20.43
C ILE A 342 25.11 -1.20 21.42
N PRO A 343 24.44 -0.02 21.47
CA PRO A 343 23.41 0.25 22.47
C PRO A 343 22.19 -0.68 22.42
N SER A 344 21.73 -1.01 21.22
CA SER A 344 20.56 -1.89 21.00
C SER A 344 20.89 -2.96 19.96
N LEU A 345 20.94 -4.21 20.40
CA LEU A 345 21.19 -5.38 19.55
C LEU A 345 19.99 -6.32 19.54
N SER A 346 19.39 -6.51 18.37
CA SER A 346 18.26 -7.40 18.13
C SER A 346 18.60 -8.48 17.09
N PHE A 347 17.85 -9.57 17.13
CA PHE A 347 17.97 -10.70 16.22
C PHE A 347 16.59 -11.02 15.63
N GLY A 348 16.55 -11.44 14.36
CA GLY A 348 15.32 -11.97 13.75
C GLY A 348 14.71 -11.10 12.65
N THR A 349 13.39 -10.90 12.69
CA THR A 349 12.61 -10.36 11.56
C THR A 349 13.06 -8.98 11.13
N ALA A 350 13.29 -8.83 9.82
CA ALA A 350 13.67 -7.57 9.18
C ALA A 350 12.79 -6.39 9.63
N PHE A 351 13.39 -5.20 9.75
CA PHE A 351 12.66 -3.98 10.05
C PHE A 351 11.52 -3.83 9.04
N LYS A 352 10.31 -3.66 9.56
CA LYS A 352 9.19 -3.15 8.77
C LYS A 352 9.43 -1.66 8.62
N TRP A 353 9.77 -1.24 7.41
CA TRP A 353 9.86 0.17 7.02
C TRP A 353 8.43 0.64 6.82
N THR A 354 7.70 0.78 7.94
CA THR A 354 6.48 1.58 7.90
C THR A 354 6.97 3.02 7.88
N ASP A 355 6.67 3.73 6.80
CA ASP A 355 6.74 5.18 6.78
C ASP A 355 6.09 5.67 8.09
N ARG A 356 6.89 6.21 9.01
CA ARG A 356 6.34 7.02 10.09
C ARG A 356 5.83 8.25 9.37
N GLU A 357 4.50 8.31 9.22
CA GLU A 357 3.77 9.48 8.72
C GLU A 357 4.20 10.76 9.42
#